data_AF-E9RTM4-F1
#
_entry.id   AF-E9RTM4-F1
#
_cell.length_a   1.000
_cell.length_b   1.000
_cell.length_c   1.000
_cell.angle_alpha   90.00
_cell.angle_beta   90.00
_cell.angle_gamma   90.00
#
_symmetry.space_group_name_H-M   'P 1'
#
loop_
_entity.id
_entity.type
_entity.pdbx_description
1 polymer ?
#
loop_
_entity_poly.entity_id
_entity_poly.type
_entity_poly.pdbx_seq_one_letter_code
_entity_poly.pdbx_strand_id
1 'polypeptide(L)'
;MENNITVNMENLSEEEREQLMKLIEKSNGSKRNVWKPEGNEKYFFVSGCGVINSCKWINDTTDNGYYEIGNCFKTKEEAEFALEKRRVEVELHRFAEENNECKIDWKDENQNKYYMYYDNVTGEIEDSVLYRSKIAGVVYFSSIKILEQAIQVIGKGRLKKYYLGIEE
;
A
#
# COMPACT_ATOMS: atom_id res chain seq x y z
N MET A 1 28.61 -4.79 21.10
CA MET A 1 29.97 -4.28 20.88
C MET A 1 29.83 -3.09 19.95
N GLU A 2 30.14 -1.89 20.43
CA GLU A 2 30.21 -0.69 19.58
C GLU A 2 31.60 -0.66 18.94
N ASN A 3 31.65 -0.84 17.62
CA ASN A 3 32.88 -0.66 16.85
C ASN A 3 32.86 0.78 16.32
N ASN A 4 33.61 1.68 16.96
CA ASN A 4 33.77 3.04 16.48
C ASN A 4 34.90 3.08 15.45
N ILE A 5 34.57 3.46 14.22
CA ILE A 5 35.52 3.65 13.12
C ILE A 5 35.66 5.16 12.87
N THR A 6 36.88 5.68 12.91
CA THR A 6 37.17 7.09 12.61
C THR A 6 37.81 7.19 11.24
N VAL A 7 37.26 8.02 10.35
CA VAL A 7 37.75 8.20 8.98
C VAL A 7 38.02 9.69 8.74
N ASN A 8 39.18 10.02 8.16
CA ASN A 8 39.47 11.39 7.70
C ASN A 8 38.97 11.57 6.27
N MET A 9 37.94 12.40 6.09
CA MET A 9 37.30 12.64 4.80
C MET A 9 38.19 13.39 3.82
N GLU A 10 39.14 14.21 4.30
CA GLU A 10 40.01 15.03 3.45
C GLU A 10 40.94 14.20 2.58
N ASN A 11 41.22 12.95 2.96
CA ASN A 11 42.10 12.04 2.23
C ASN A 11 41.37 11.18 1.18
N LEU A 12 40.05 11.32 1.04
CA LEU A 12 39.23 10.55 0.11
C LEU A 12 38.92 11.35 -1.15
N SER A 13 38.96 10.67 -2.30
CA SER A 13 38.41 11.20 -3.56
C SER A 13 36.89 11.41 -3.46
N GLU A 14 36.33 12.16 -4.39
CA GLU A 14 34.88 12.38 -4.45
C GLU A 14 34.13 11.06 -4.67
N GLU A 15 34.65 10.15 -5.50
CA GLU A 15 34.04 8.82 -5.70
C GLU A 15 34.12 7.95 -4.44
N GLU A 16 35.24 7.99 -3.71
CA GLU A 16 35.41 7.22 -2.47
C GLU A 16 34.49 7.72 -1.36
N ARG A 17 34.26 9.05 -1.28
CA ARG A 17 33.28 9.64 -0.35
C ARG A 17 31.86 9.19 -0.69
N GLU A 18 31.50 9.18 -1.97
CA GLU A 18 30.17 8.74 -2.41
C GLU A 18 29.92 7.26 -2.09
N GLN A 19 30.93 6.40 -2.32
CA GLN A 19 30.86 4.98 -1.97
C GLN A 19 30.76 4.75 -0.45
N LEU A 20 31.51 5.53 0.34
CA LEU A 20 31.44 5.48 1.81
C LEU A 20 30.05 5.89 2.31
N MET A 21 29.45 6.94 1.74
CA MET A 21 28.09 7.37 2.09
C MET A 21 27.05 6.28 1.80
N LYS A 22 27.13 5.62 0.63
CA LYS A 22 26.27 4.47 0.28
C LYS A 22 26.41 3.31 1.27
N LEU A 23 27.62 3.04 1.76
CA LEU A 23 27.87 1.99 2.76
C LEU A 23 27.36 2.38 4.15
N ILE A 24 27.42 3.66 4.53
CA ILE A 24 26.84 4.18 5.78
C ILE A 24 25.31 4.06 5.73
N GLU A 25 24.68 4.47 4.64
CA GLU A 25 23.22 4.31 4.44
C GLU A 25 22.79 2.84 4.52
N LYS A 26 23.56 1.95 3.91
CA LYS A 26 23.31 0.50 3.96
C LYS A 26 23.55 -0.10 5.36
N SER A 27 24.57 0.36 6.09
CA SER A 27 24.99 -0.20 7.39
C SER A 27 24.18 0.32 8.57
N ASN A 28 23.63 1.53 8.50
CA ASN A 28 22.64 2.05 9.45
C ASN A 28 21.33 1.24 9.45
N GLY A 29 21.21 0.29 8.53
CA GLY A 29 20.01 -0.47 8.28
C GLY A 29 18.97 0.44 7.66
N SER A 30 18.32 -0.05 6.62
CA SER A 30 16.96 0.40 6.30
C SER A 30 16.04 -0.04 7.47
N LYS A 31 16.19 0.56 8.66
CA LYS A 31 15.01 0.82 9.47
C LYS A 31 14.22 1.77 8.60
N ARG A 32 13.21 1.26 7.89
CA ARG A 32 12.10 2.11 7.49
C ARG A 32 11.61 2.69 8.79
N ASN A 33 12.07 3.88 9.12
CA ASN A 33 11.58 4.60 10.28
C ASN A 33 10.12 4.86 9.92
N VAL A 34 9.22 4.05 10.48
CA VAL A 34 7.79 4.34 10.44
C VAL A 34 7.69 5.73 11.05
N TRP A 35 7.35 6.71 10.22
CA TRP A 35 7.27 8.08 10.67
C TRP A 35 6.19 8.15 11.74
N LYS A 36 6.55 8.73 12.89
CA LYS A 36 5.64 9.04 13.98
C LYS A 36 5.78 10.54 14.28
N PRO A 37 4.68 11.29 14.40
CA PRO A 37 4.77 12.70 14.75
C PRO A 37 5.44 12.92 16.12
N GLU A 38 6.19 14.00 16.22
CA GLU A 38 6.72 14.52 17.50
C GLU A 38 5.75 15.50 18.16
N GLY A 39 6.02 15.91 19.41
CA GLY A 39 5.16 16.82 20.16
C GLY A 39 4.84 18.12 19.40
N ASN A 40 3.56 18.43 19.28
CA ASN A 40 2.95 19.50 18.49
C ASN A 40 3.16 19.43 16.96
N GLU A 41 3.76 18.35 16.42
CA GLU A 41 3.89 18.15 14.98
C GLU A 41 2.51 17.94 14.35
N LYS A 42 2.27 18.59 13.21
CA LYS A 42 1.02 18.47 12.48
C LYS A 42 1.01 17.14 11.72
N TYR A 43 -0.07 16.38 11.83
CA TYR A 43 -0.34 15.21 11.00
C TYR A 43 -1.70 15.31 10.34
N PHE A 44 -1.90 14.55 9.26
CA PHE A 44 -3.16 14.43 8.54
C PHE A 44 -3.81 13.08 8.82
N PHE A 45 -5.13 13.02 8.74
CA PHE A 45 -5.89 11.78 8.93
C PHE A 45 -7.18 11.82 8.10
N VAL A 46 -7.72 10.63 7.82
CA VAL A 46 -9.02 10.46 7.17
C VAL A 46 -10.08 10.26 8.25
N SER A 47 -11.06 11.15 8.32
CA SER A 47 -12.20 11.01 9.23
C SER A 47 -13.12 9.84 8.84
N GLY A 48 -14.01 9.45 9.75
CA GLY A 48 -14.98 8.36 9.50
C GLY A 48 -15.93 8.58 8.31
N CYS A 49 -16.10 9.83 7.84
CA CYS A 49 -16.89 10.16 6.65
C CYS A 49 -16.03 10.38 5.38
N GLY A 50 -14.74 10.06 5.42
CA GLY A 50 -13.84 10.19 4.28
C GLY A 50 -13.40 11.63 3.99
N VAL A 51 -13.46 12.52 4.99
CA VAL A 51 -12.91 13.88 4.90
C VAL A 51 -11.51 13.90 5.50
N ILE A 52 -10.57 14.54 4.80
CA ILE A 52 -9.19 14.70 5.28
C ILE A 52 -9.12 15.89 6.22
N ASN A 53 -8.61 15.63 7.43
CA ASN A 53 -8.40 16.62 8.46
C ASN A 53 -6.94 16.59 8.92
N SER A 54 -6.60 17.48 9.85
CA SER A 54 -5.28 17.51 10.47
C SER A 54 -5.37 17.90 11.94
N CYS A 55 -4.52 17.30 12.76
CA CYS A 55 -4.35 17.62 14.17
C CYS A 55 -2.87 17.90 14.47
N LYS A 56 -2.59 18.47 15.65
CA LYS A 56 -1.25 18.51 16.22
C LYS A 56 -1.11 17.34 17.18
N TRP A 57 0.01 16.63 17.09
CA TRP A 57 0.31 15.51 17.95
C TRP A 57 0.60 15.97 19.38
N ILE A 58 -0.28 15.66 20.32
CA ILE A 58 -0.11 15.89 21.75
C ILE A 58 0.06 14.59 22.52
N ASN A 59 0.17 13.46 21.82
CA ASN A 59 0.36 12.11 22.37
C ASN A 59 -0.80 11.67 23.28
N ASP A 60 -2.04 12.06 22.91
CA ASP A 60 -3.24 11.64 23.62
C ASP A 60 -3.81 10.31 23.08
N THR A 61 -4.94 9.87 23.63
CA THR A 61 -5.61 8.63 23.18
C THR A 61 -6.06 8.69 21.72
N THR A 62 -6.45 9.86 21.22
CA THR A 62 -6.96 10.05 19.86
C THR A 62 -5.82 9.95 18.85
N ASP A 63 -4.73 10.66 19.12
CA ASP A 63 -3.49 10.63 18.35
C ASP A 63 -2.94 9.20 18.24
N ASN A 64 -2.82 8.52 19.38
CA ASN A 64 -2.34 7.14 19.40
C ASN A 64 -3.29 6.19 18.67
N GLY A 65 -4.62 6.38 18.79
CA GLY A 65 -5.59 5.59 18.05
C GLY A 65 -5.47 5.76 16.53
N TYR A 66 -5.27 6.98 16.03
CA TYR A 66 -5.03 7.22 14.60
C TYR A 66 -3.71 6.59 14.13
N TYR A 67 -2.65 6.70 14.94
CA TYR A 67 -1.36 6.11 14.62
C TYR A 67 -1.41 4.57 14.57
N GLU A 68 -2.04 3.93 15.56
CA GLU A 68 -2.12 2.47 15.68
C GLU A 68 -2.82 1.80 14.50
N ILE A 69 -3.82 2.45 13.91
CA ILE A 69 -4.56 1.93 12.75
C ILE A 69 -3.96 2.39 11.41
N GLY A 70 -2.84 3.11 11.43
CA GLY A 70 -2.20 3.66 10.23
C GLY A 70 -2.96 4.81 9.57
N ASN A 71 -3.83 5.51 10.31
CA ASN A 71 -4.58 6.69 9.86
C ASN A 71 -3.91 7.99 10.33
N CYS A 72 -2.58 8.02 10.29
CA CYS A 72 -1.75 9.15 10.71
C CYS A 72 -0.67 9.38 9.64
N PHE A 73 -0.84 10.46 8.88
CA PHE A 73 -0.05 10.75 7.68
C PHE A 73 0.77 12.03 7.85
N LYS A 74 1.98 12.04 7.31
CA LYS A 74 2.89 13.19 7.37
C LYS A 74 2.42 14.30 6.45
N THR A 75 1.91 13.92 5.30
CA THR A 75 1.48 14.85 4.26
C THR A 75 0.00 14.70 3.96
N LYS A 76 -0.59 15.72 3.34
CA LYS A 76 -1.99 15.68 2.90
C LYS A 76 -2.15 14.68 1.76
N GLU A 77 -1.14 14.60 0.90
CA GLU A 77 -1.05 13.74 -0.28
C GLU A 77 -1.05 12.26 0.13
N GLU A 78 -0.34 11.89 1.21
CA GLU A 78 -0.40 10.54 1.80
C GLU A 78 -1.81 10.19 2.29
N ALA A 79 -2.50 11.13 2.95
CA ALA A 79 -3.88 10.94 3.40
C ALA A 79 -4.86 10.82 2.23
N GLU A 80 -4.67 11.63 1.17
CA GLU A 80 -5.44 11.56 -0.08
C GLU A 80 -5.25 10.21 -0.76
N PHE A 81 -4.01 9.71 -0.83
CA PHE A 81 -3.69 8.41 -1.37
C PHE A 81 -4.36 7.28 -0.58
N ALA A 82 -4.27 7.30 0.75
CA ALA A 82 -4.89 6.30 1.61
C ALA A 82 -6.43 6.29 1.50
N LEU A 83 -7.04 7.47 1.41
CA LEU A 83 -8.47 7.61 1.18
C LEU A 83 -8.88 7.04 -0.18
N GLU A 84 -8.16 7.37 -1.25
CA GLU A 84 -8.48 6.89 -2.59
C GLU A 84 -8.23 5.39 -2.74
N LYS A 85 -7.17 4.86 -2.13
CA LYS A 85 -6.96 3.41 -1.95
C LYS A 85 -8.16 2.75 -1.30
N ARG A 86 -8.64 3.30 -0.18
CA ARG A 86 -9.80 2.71 0.50
C ARG A 86 -11.06 2.75 -0.36
N ARG A 87 -11.26 3.81 -1.15
CA ARG A 87 -12.39 3.91 -2.09
C ARG A 87 -12.30 2.86 -3.19
N VAL A 88 -11.15 2.71 -3.84
CA VAL A 88 -10.95 1.71 -4.91
C VAL A 88 -11.15 0.29 -4.38
N GLU A 89 -10.66 -0.03 -3.18
CA GLU A 89 -10.93 -1.33 -2.54
C GLU A 89 -12.43 -1.57 -2.35
N VAL A 90 -13.16 -0.58 -1.84
CA VAL A 90 -14.62 -0.68 -1.62
C VAL A 90 -15.39 -0.76 -2.93
N GLU A 91 -15.02 0.02 -3.95
CA GLU A 91 -15.58 -0.06 -5.30
C GLU A 91 -15.42 -1.45 -5.89
N LEU A 92 -14.21 -2.03 -5.81
CA LEU A 92 -13.91 -3.36 -6.34
C LEU A 92 -14.68 -4.46 -5.59
N HIS A 93 -14.71 -4.41 -4.26
CA HIS A 93 -15.48 -5.35 -3.44
C HIS A 93 -16.97 -5.27 -3.76
N ARG A 94 -17.55 -4.06 -3.79
CA ARG A 94 -18.97 -3.85 -4.08
C ARG A 94 -19.32 -4.32 -5.49
N PHE A 95 -18.47 -4.04 -6.47
CA PHE A 95 -18.66 -4.51 -7.84
C PHE A 95 -18.73 -6.05 -7.88
N ALA A 96 -17.83 -6.75 -7.19
CA ALA A 96 -17.87 -8.21 -7.12
C ALA A 96 -19.14 -8.72 -6.43
N GLU A 97 -19.58 -8.10 -5.33
CA GLU A 97 -20.82 -8.47 -4.64
C GLU A 97 -22.07 -8.27 -5.50
N GLU A 98 -22.12 -7.20 -6.28
CA GLU A 98 -23.28 -6.85 -7.11
C GLU A 98 -23.34 -7.63 -8.42
N ASN A 99 -22.20 -8.03 -8.98
CA ASN A 99 -22.13 -8.57 -10.35
C ASN A 99 -21.75 -10.06 -10.42
N ASN A 100 -21.23 -10.67 -9.36
CA ASN A 100 -20.93 -12.10 -9.39
C ASN A 100 -22.21 -12.93 -9.58
N GLU A 101 -22.17 -13.84 -10.55
CA GLU A 101 -23.29 -14.72 -10.92
C GLU A 101 -23.58 -15.76 -9.82
N CYS A 102 -22.59 -16.05 -8.99
CA CYS A 102 -22.72 -16.95 -7.86
C CYS A 102 -21.80 -16.53 -6.71
N LYS A 103 -22.17 -16.95 -5.49
CA LYS A 103 -21.32 -16.76 -4.32
C LYS A 103 -20.04 -17.58 -4.47
N ILE A 104 -18.90 -16.98 -4.16
CA ILE A 104 -17.62 -17.68 -4.11
C ILE A 104 -17.62 -18.68 -2.94
N ASP A 105 -17.53 -19.96 -3.26
CA ASP A 105 -17.44 -21.08 -2.33
C ASP A 105 -16.05 -21.72 -2.39
N TRP A 106 -15.26 -21.51 -1.34
CA TRP A 106 -13.91 -22.06 -1.19
C TRP A 106 -13.87 -23.57 -0.97
N LYS A 107 -15.02 -24.21 -0.74
CA LYS A 107 -15.13 -25.68 -0.63
C LYS A 107 -15.43 -26.34 -1.97
N ASP A 108 -15.90 -25.58 -2.97
CA ASP A 108 -16.12 -26.09 -4.31
C ASP A 108 -14.85 -25.93 -5.16
N GLU A 109 -14.15 -27.05 -5.36
CA GLU A 109 -12.93 -27.09 -6.17
C GLU A 109 -13.18 -26.93 -7.68
N ASN A 110 -14.42 -27.13 -8.14
CA ASN A 110 -14.80 -26.98 -9.54
C ASN A 110 -15.23 -25.54 -9.87
N GLN A 111 -15.49 -24.72 -8.86
CA GLN A 111 -15.81 -23.32 -9.07
C GLN A 111 -14.52 -22.52 -9.32
N ASN A 112 -14.42 -21.93 -10.51
CA ASN A 112 -13.34 -21.00 -10.84
C ASN A 112 -13.51 -19.69 -10.05
N LYS A 113 -12.41 -19.21 -9.47
CA LYS A 113 -12.39 -17.97 -8.67
C LYS A 113 -11.33 -17.05 -9.27
N TYR A 114 -11.80 -16.18 -10.16
CA TYR A 114 -10.93 -15.29 -10.93
C TYR A 114 -10.49 -14.11 -10.08
N TYR A 115 -9.27 -13.65 -10.28
CA TYR A 115 -8.73 -12.47 -9.61
C TYR A 115 -7.67 -11.81 -10.48
N MET A 116 -7.43 -10.51 -10.26
CA MET A 116 -6.35 -9.78 -10.92
C MET A 116 -5.07 -9.79 -10.08
N TYR A 117 -3.94 -9.68 -10.76
CA TYR A 117 -2.63 -9.41 -10.18
C TYR A 117 -1.81 -8.47 -11.10
N TYR A 118 -0.70 -7.94 -10.58
CA TYR A 118 0.25 -7.18 -11.38
C TYR A 118 1.40 -8.09 -11.80
N ASP A 119 1.64 -8.22 -13.10
CA ASP A 119 2.82 -8.91 -13.61
C ASP A 119 3.98 -7.92 -13.77
N ASN A 120 5.07 -8.16 -13.04
CA ASN A 120 6.24 -7.27 -13.04
C ASN A 120 7.09 -7.39 -14.32
N VAL A 121 6.93 -8.47 -15.09
CA VAL A 121 7.64 -8.69 -16.35
C VAL A 121 6.93 -7.96 -17.49
N THR A 122 5.60 -8.06 -17.57
CA THR A 122 4.81 -7.39 -18.61
C THR A 122 4.49 -5.94 -18.25
N GLY A 123 4.48 -5.60 -16.96
CA GLY A 123 4.15 -4.26 -16.46
C GLY A 123 2.64 -3.97 -16.47
N GLU A 124 1.82 -5.00 -16.61
CA GLU A 124 0.38 -4.93 -16.83
C GLU A 124 -0.41 -5.62 -15.72
N ILE A 125 -1.71 -5.31 -15.67
CA ILE A 125 -2.67 -6.06 -14.86
C ILE A 125 -3.08 -7.29 -15.66
N GLU A 126 -2.85 -8.47 -15.07
CA GLU A 126 -3.23 -9.77 -15.61
C GLU A 126 -4.24 -10.46 -14.68
N ASP A 127 -4.85 -11.53 -15.17
CA ASP A 127 -5.81 -12.35 -14.42
C ASP A 127 -5.33 -13.79 -14.23
N SER A 128 -5.79 -14.40 -13.14
CA SER A 128 -5.60 -15.82 -12.90
C SER A 128 -6.80 -16.41 -12.17
N VAL A 129 -6.75 -17.72 -11.94
CA VAL A 129 -7.83 -18.50 -11.33
C VAL A 129 -7.29 -19.32 -10.16
N LEU A 130 -8.04 -19.32 -9.05
CA LEU A 130 -7.81 -20.22 -7.93
C LEU A 130 -8.98 -21.19 -7.77
N TYR A 131 -8.64 -22.39 -7.32
CA TYR A 131 -9.61 -23.46 -7.07
C TYR A 131 -9.79 -23.67 -5.55
N ARG A 132 -8.67 -23.75 -4.82
CA ARG A 132 -8.60 -24.19 -3.41
C ARG A 132 -7.99 -23.19 -2.43
N SER A 133 -7.23 -22.22 -2.93
CA SER A 133 -6.43 -21.32 -2.10
C SER A 133 -7.02 -19.92 -2.06
N LYS A 134 -7.21 -19.38 -0.86
CA LYS A 134 -7.62 -17.99 -0.66
C LYS A 134 -6.42 -17.13 -0.30
N ILE A 135 -6.22 -16.05 -1.03
CA ILE A 135 -5.21 -15.02 -0.80
C ILE A 135 -5.87 -13.89 0.00
N ALA A 136 -5.22 -13.46 1.08
CA ALA A 136 -5.71 -12.36 1.90
C ALA A 136 -5.70 -11.04 1.11
N GLY A 137 -6.75 -10.24 1.25
CA GLY A 137 -6.86 -8.93 0.60
C GLY A 137 -7.26 -8.96 -0.88
N VAL A 138 -7.45 -10.13 -1.48
CA VAL A 138 -7.86 -10.25 -2.89
C VAL A 138 -9.37 -10.32 -3.04
N VAL A 139 -9.90 -9.56 -4.00
CA VAL A 139 -11.28 -9.67 -4.49
C VAL A 139 -11.40 -10.73 -5.57
N TYR A 140 -12.42 -11.57 -5.46
CA TYR A 140 -12.65 -12.72 -6.36
C TYR A 140 -13.93 -12.56 -7.17
N PHE A 141 -13.87 -13.04 -8.41
CA PHE A 141 -14.94 -12.96 -9.39
C PHE A 141 -15.37 -14.35 -9.86
N SER A 142 -16.67 -14.51 -10.12
CA SER A 142 -17.24 -15.78 -10.55
C SER A 142 -16.92 -16.12 -12.02
N SER A 143 -16.53 -15.13 -12.82
CA SER A 143 -16.08 -15.32 -14.20
C SER A 143 -15.04 -14.29 -14.61
N ILE A 144 -14.19 -14.64 -15.59
CA ILE A 144 -13.20 -13.73 -16.19
C ILE A 144 -13.87 -12.47 -16.77
N LYS A 145 -15.05 -12.63 -17.38
CA LYS A 145 -15.81 -11.52 -17.98
C LYS A 145 -16.17 -10.44 -16.95
N ILE A 146 -16.58 -10.84 -15.74
CA ILE A 146 -16.93 -9.89 -14.67
C ILE A 146 -15.68 -9.22 -14.12
N LEU A 147 -14.58 -9.94 -14.00
CA LEU A 147 -13.29 -9.37 -13.63
C LEU A 147 -12.83 -8.30 -14.63
N GLU A 148 -12.89 -8.59 -15.92
CA GLU A 148 -12.54 -7.64 -16.99
C GLU A 148 -13.44 -6.39 -16.95
N GLN A 149 -14.74 -6.56 -16.70
CA GLN A 149 -15.68 -5.45 -16.52
C GLN A 149 -15.32 -4.60 -15.29
N ALA A 150 -14.96 -5.22 -14.17
CA ALA A 150 -14.52 -4.49 -12.98
C ALA A 150 -13.27 -3.65 -13.28
N ILE A 151 -12.30 -4.22 -14.01
CA ILE A 151 -11.08 -3.53 -14.44
C ILE A 151 -11.41 -2.32 -15.33
N GLN A 152 -12.35 -2.49 -16.26
CA GLN A 152 -12.77 -1.43 -17.17
C GLN A 152 -13.51 -0.30 -16.44
N VAL A 153 -14.43 -0.65 -15.54
CA VAL A 153 -15.29 0.32 -14.82
C VAL A 153 -14.49 1.14 -13.81
N ILE A 154 -13.62 0.49 -13.04
CA ILE A 154 -12.81 1.18 -12.02
C ILE A 154 -11.61 1.90 -12.65
N GLY A 155 -11.07 1.33 -13.72
CA GLY A 155 -9.97 1.86 -14.50
C GLY A 155 -8.62 1.27 -14.10
N LYS A 156 -7.88 0.75 -15.09
CA LYS A 156 -6.56 0.13 -14.92
C LYS A 156 -5.57 0.98 -14.13
N GLY A 157 -5.46 2.27 -14.44
CA GLY A 157 -4.54 3.18 -13.75
C GLY A 157 -4.87 3.34 -12.26
N ARG A 158 -6.16 3.45 -11.90
CA ARG A 158 -6.60 3.52 -10.50
C ARG A 158 -6.31 2.21 -9.77
N LEU A 159 -6.59 1.07 -10.40
CA LEU A 159 -6.31 -0.25 -9.81
C LEU A 159 -4.81 -0.48 -9.62
N LYS A 160 -3.98 -0.16 -10.62
CA LYS A 160 -2.51 -0.26 -10.55
C LYS A 160 -1.97 0.59 -9.39
N LYS A 161 -2.35 1.87 -9.33
CA LYS A 161 -1.88 2.82 -8.32
C LYS A 161 -2.40 2.53 -6.92
N TYR A 162 -3.71 2.36 -6.77
CA TYR A 162 -4.36 2.42 -5.46
C TYR A 162 -4.67 1.03 -4.88
N TYR A 163 -5.02 0.04 -5.70
CA TYR A 163 -5.32 -1.32 -5.22
C TYR A 163 -4.06 -2.20 -5.18
N LEU A 164 -3.27 -2.19 -6.25
CA LEU A 164 -2.04 -2.98 -6.39
C LEU A 164 -0.80 -2.28 -5.81
N GLY A 165 -0.88 -0.98 -5.53
CA GLY A 165 0.20 -0.21 -4.90
C GLY A 165 1.43 -0.06 -5.78
N ILE A 166 1.26 -0.04 -7.11
CA ILE A 166 2.34 0.13 -8.07
C ILE A 166 2.46 1.62 -8.39
N GLU A 167 3.59 2.21 -8.02
CA GLU A 167 3.98 3.57 -8.41
C GLU A 167 4.61 3.51 -9.81
N GLU A 168 4.26 4.47 -10.68
CA GLU A 168 4.90 4.65 -11.99
C GLU A 168 6.27 5.32 -11.86
#